data_AF-A0A975J923-F1
#
_entry.id   AF-A0A975J923-F1
#
_cell.length_a   1.000
_cell.length_b   1.000
_cell.length_c   1.000
_cell.angle_alpha   90.00
_cell.angle_beta   90.00
_cell.angle_gamma   90.00
#
_symmetry.space_group_name_H-M   'P 1'
#
loop_
_entity.id
_entity.type
_entity.pdbx_description
1 polymer ?
#
loop_
_entity_poly.entity_id
_entity_poly.type
_entity_poly.pdbx_seq_one_letter_code
_entity_poly.pdbx_strand_id
1 'polypeptide(L)'
;MIILKLLSLKYTIFMETYNCIFSFLNADILTDARVEMLTTISVVLIGFNVTIMSVFGSSYSQAVVEISDKNLCENFIKYAKKFLIVTFIFFIITIFYDVMKWEFFVFIYISVFISVIMEFIRFSAIVLKMYDVNISDASSAVEKQKKYQDETIKLLRQIKDDLQVENTKSNTEYFNEMKEAMDIQRKNCEKI
;
A
#
# COMPACT_ATOMS: atom_id res chain seq x y z
N MET A 1 55.09 24.23 -20.67
CA MET A 1 54.75 23.63 -21.98
C MET A 1 54.18 22.21 -21.87
N ILE A 2 54.72 21.34 -21.01
CA ILE A 2 54.20 19.96 -20.80
C ILE A 2 52.79 19.92 -20.18
N ILE A 3 52.52 20.79 -19.21
CA ILE A 3 51.20 20.90 -18.55
C ILE A 3 50.10 21.32 -19.55
N LEU A 4 50.41 22.25 -20.46
CA LEU A 4 49.49 22.68 -21.53
C LEU A 4 49.19 21.55 -22.53
N LYS A 5 50.18 20.71 -22.88
CA LYS A 5 49.96 19.51 -23.72
C LYS A 5 49.14 18.43 -23.00
N LEU A 6 49.34 18.24 -21.70
CA LEU A 6 48.54 17.32 -20.89
C LEU A 6 47.07 17.78 -20.75
N LEU A 7 46.86 19.08 -20.56
CA LEU A 7 45.51 19.67 -20.55
C LEU A 7 44.85 19.58 -21.92
N SER A 8 45.57 19.85 -23.02
CA SER A 8 45.00 19.70 -24.36
C SER A 8 44.66 18.25 -24.69
N LEU A 9 45.52 17.29 -24.32
CA LEU A 9 45.27 15.86 -24.55
C LEU A 9 44.04 15.39 -23.76
N LYS A 10 43.94 15.77 -22.48
CA LYS A 10 42.76 15.46 -21.66
C LYS A 10 41.49 16.10 -22.23
N TYR A 11 41.59 17.33 -22.73
CA TYR A 11 40.48 18.02 -23.37
C TYR A 11 40.04 17.34 -24.67
N THR A 12 40.97 16.93 -25.54
CA THR A 12 40.65 16.24 -26.79
C THR A 12 40.00 14.88 -26.52
N ILE A 13 40.54 14.08 -25.59
CA ILE A 13 39.95 12.79 -25.20
C ILE A 13 38.55 13.02 -24.62
N PHE A 14 38.38 14.03 -23.75
CA PHE A 14 37.07 14.36 -23.20
C PHE A 14 36.06 14.76 -24.28
N MET A 15 36.43 15.61 -25.23
CA MET A 15 35.55 16.04 -26.32
C MET A 15 35.19 14.89 -27.29
N GLU A 16 36.15 14.01 -27.61
CA GLU A 16 35.89 12.80 -28.41
C GLU A 16 34.91 11.87 -27.71
N THR A 17 35.10 11.64 -26.40
CA THR A 17 34.20 10.78 -25.61
C THR A 17 32.81 11.41 -25.48
N TYR A 18 32.75 12.72 -25.26
CA TYR A 18 31.52 13.51 -25.21
C TYR A 18 30.74 13.41 -26.53
N ASN A 19 31.41 13.64 -27.67
CA ASN A 19 30.79 13.58 -28.99
C ASN A 19 30.30 12.16 -29.32
N CYS A 20 31.07 11.13 -28.95
CA CYS A 20 30.67 9.73 -29.15
C CYS A 20 29.43 9.37 -28.34
N ILE A 21 29.40 9.72 -27.06
CA ILE A 21 28.24 9.49 -26.18
C ILE A 21 27.02 10.28 -26.67
N PHE A 22 27.21 11.56 -27.03
CA PHE A 22 26.14 12.41 -27.52
C PHE A 22 25.52 11.90 -28.83
N SER A 23 26.37 11.47 -29.78
CA SER A 23 25.93 10.88 -31.05
C SER A 23 25.15 9.59 -30.82
N PHE A 24 25.63 8.70 -29.95
CA PHE A 24 24.94 7.47 -29.58
C PHE A 24 23.56 7.74 -28.94
N LEU A 25 23.50 8.69 -28.00
CA LEU A 25 22.26 9.05 -27.31
C LEU A 25 21.20 9.63 -28.27
N ASN A 26 21.60 10.50 -29.19
CA ASN A 26 20.70 11.08 -30.18
C ASN A 26 20.27 10.10 -31.27
N ALA A 27 21.18 9.24 -31.73
CA ALA A 27 20.88 8.28 -32.78
C ALA A 27 19.96 7.16 -32.31
N ASP A 28 20.21 6.61 -31.12
CA ASP A 28 19.50 5.40 -30.67
C ASP A 28 18.45 5.67 -29.60
N ILE A 29 18.65 6.62 -28.67
CA ILE A 29 17.80 6.76 -27.47
C ILE A 29 16.77 7.88 -27.60
N LEU A 30 17.13 9.01 -28.24
CA LEU A 30 16.33 10.24 -28.26
C LEU A 30 15.60 10.45 -29.60
N THR A 31 15.19 9.35 -30.23
CA THR A 31 14.31 9.39 -31.40
C THR A 31 12.89 9.76 -30.97
N ASP A 32 12.15 10.49 -31.82
CA ASP A 32 10.80 11.00 -31.50
C ASP A 32 9.86 9.88 -30.95
N ALA A 33 9.91 8.69 -31.56
CA ALA A 33 9.13 7.52 -31.11
C ALA A 33 9.52 7.04 -29.70
N ARG A 34 10.79 7.15 -29.30
CA ARG A 34 11.25 6.77 -27.96
C ARG A 34 10.94 7.85 -26.93
N VAL A 35 10.93 9.13 -27.31
CA VAL A 35 10.49 10.24 -26.43
C VAL A 35 9.00 10.08 -26.09
N GLU A 36 8.16 9.73 -27.06
CA GLU A 36 6.73 9.44 -26.83
C GLU A 36 6.53 8.22 -25.91
N MET A 37 7.33 7.17 -26.11
CA MET A 37 7.35 6.01 -25.22
C MET A 37 7.77 6.37 -23.78
N LEU A 38 8.79 7.20 -23.61
CA LEU A 38 9.26 7.66 -22.30
C LEU A 38 8.24 8.56 -21.60
N THR A 39 7.50 9.37 -22.35
CA THR A 39 6.36 10.14 -21.85
C THR A 39 5.27 9.20 -21.31
N THR A 40 4.92 8.17 -22.08
CA THR A 40 3.94 7.15 -21.68
C THR A 40 4.38 6.42 -20.41
N ILE A 41 5.64 6.00 -20.33
CA ILE A 41 6.22 5.37 -19.14
C ILE A 41 6.11 6.31 -17.93
N SER A 42 6.39 7.61 -18.10
CA SER A 42 6.26 8.59 -17.03
C SER A 42 4.84 8.68 -16.47
N VAL A 43 3.84 8.72 -17.34
CA VAL A 43 2.42 8.76 -16.94
C VAL A 43 2.04 7.48 -16.19
N VAL A 44 2.47 6.30 -16.66
CA VAL A 44 2.24 5.02 -15.97
C VAL A 44 2.90 5.02 -14.59
N LEU A 45 4.13 5.51 -14.46
CA LEU A 45 4.84 5.58 -13.17
C LEU A 45 4.13 6.53 -12.17
N ILE A 46 3.61 7.67 -12.63
CA ILE A 46 2.79 8.56 -11.81
C ILE A 46 1.52 7.83 -11.35
N GLY A 47 0.82 7.19 -12.28
CA GLY A 47 -0.41 6.42 -11.99
C GLY A 47 -0.18 5.29 -10.99
N PHE A 48 0.93 4.56 -11.13
CA PHE A 48 1.35 3.52 -10.19
C PHE A 48 1.57 4.08 -8.77
N ASN A 49 2.24 5.22 -8.67
CA ASN A 49 2.54 5.87 -7.39
C ASN A 49 1.26 6.34 -6.68
N VAL A 50 0.34 6.96 -7.43
CA VAL A 50 -0.99 7.37 -6.93
C VAL A 50 -1.81 6.16 -6.51
N THR A 51 -1.81 5.08 -7.30
CA THR A 51 -2.52 3.84 -6.98
C THR A 51 -2.00 3.24 -5.67
N ILE A 52 -0.69 3.16 -5.50
CA ILE A 52 -0.07 2.66 -4.27
C ILE A 52 -0.45 3.54 -3.08
N MET A 53 -0.30 4.86 -3.19
CA MET A 53 -0.73 5.78 -2.13
C MET A 53 -2.22 5.63 -1.81
N SER A 54 -3.08 5.42 -2.82
CA SER A 54 -4.52 5.21 -2.63
C SER A 54 -4.80 3.90 -1.92
N VAL A 55 -4.15 2.79 -2.29
CA VAL A 55 -4.33 1.49 -1.65
C VAL A 55 -3.88 1.54 -0.19
N PHE A 56 -2.75 2.19 0.09
CA PHE A 56 -2.29 2.39 1.47
C PHE A 56 -3.15 3.40 2.25
N GLY A 57 -3.73 4.42 1.58
CA GLY A 57 -4.56 5.45 2.21
C GLY A 57 -6.03 5.04 2.44
N SER A 58 -6.60 4.21 1.56
CA SER A 58 -7.97 3.69 1.72
C SER A 58 -8.04 2.52 2.70
N SER A 59 -6.91 1.83 2.88
CA SER A 59 -6.80 0.78 3.86
C SER A 59 -6.76 1.40 5.26
N TYR A 60 -7.91 1.43 5.95
CA TYR A 60 -8.03 1.46 7.43
C TYR A 60 -7.40 0.20 8.08
N SER A 61 -6.38 -0.38 7.43
CA SER A 61 -5.77 -1.62 7.87
C SER A 61 -5.02 -1.34 9.16
N GLN A 62 -5.24 -2.18 10.17
CA GLN A 62 -4.39 -2.27 11.37
C GLN A 62 -2.89 -2.25 11.03
N ALA A 63 -2.52 -2.63 9.80
CA ALA A 63 -1.18 -2.50 9.27
C ALA A 63 -0.66 -1.06 9.11
N VAL A 64 -1.47 -0.07 8.71
CA VAL A 64 -1.04 1.35 8.67
C VAL A 64 -0.82 1.86 10.10
N VAL A 65 -1.61 1.37 11.05
CA VAL A 65 -1.47 1.70 12.48
C VAL A 65 -0.19 1.07 13.08
N GLU A 66 0.10 -0.21 12.81
CA GLU A 66 1.35 -0.87 13.28
C GLU A 66 2.62 -0.39 12.55
N ILE A 67 2.51 0.04 11.28
CA ILE A 67 3.60 0.66 10.50
C ILE A 67 3.83 2.11 10.97
N SER A 68 2.77 2.80 11.41
CA SER A 68 2.85 4.10 12.08
C SER A 68 3.54 3.99 13.43
N ASP A 69 3.21 2.97 14.23
CA ASP A 69 3.84 2.72 15.53
C ASP A 69 5.36 2.41 15.44
N LYS A 70 5.84 2.00 14.25
CA LYS A 70 7.26 1.67 13.99
C LYS A 70 8.06 2.75 13.25
N ASN A 71 7.57 3.99 13.08
CA ASN A 71 8.23 5.06 12.30
C ASN A 71 8.51 4.71 10.81
N LEU A 72 7.87 3.66 10.28
CA LEU A 72 8.04 3.23 8.89
C LEU A 72 7.13 4.00 7.93
N CYS A 73 5.97 4.45 8.43
CA CYS A 73 4.97 5.19 7.64
C CYS A 73 5.51 6.54 7.17
N GLU A 74 6.19 7.28 8.05
CA GLU A 74 6.74 8.61 7.74
C GLU A 74 7.86 8.52 6.68
N ASN A 75 8.72 7.49 6.81
CA ASN A 75 9.74 7.19 5.81
C ASN A 75 9.12 6.80 4.48
N PHE A 76 8.10 5.95 4.47
CA PHE A 76 7.39 5.59 3.24
C PHE A 76 6.77 6.81 2.54
N ILE A 77 6.04 7.66 3.28
CA ILE A 77 5.43 8.88 2.74
C ILE A 77 6.51 9.78 2.14
N LYS A 78 7.65 9.93 2.81
CA LYS A 78 8.80 10.70 2.31
C LYS A 78 9.34 10.15 1.00
N TYR A 79 9.53 8.84 0.89
CA TYR A 79 10.01 8.20 -0.35
C TYR A 79 8.98 8.25 -1.46
N ALA A 80 7.71 8.02 -1.16
CA ALA A 80 6.61 8.09 -2.12
C ALA A 80 6.49 9.52 -2.69
N LYS A 81 6.52 10.54 -1.83
CA LYS A 81 6.54 11.96 -2.22
C LYS A 81 7.75 12.29 -3.09
N LYS A 82 8.94 11.82 -2.70
CA LYS A 82 10.17 12.04 -3.47
C LYS A 82 10.10 11.40 -4.85
N PHE A 83 9.67 10.15 -4.93
CA PHE A 83 9.51 9.42 -6.19
C PHE A 83 8.47 10.12 -7.09
N LEU A 84 7.35 10.58 -6.53
CA LEU A 84 6.31 11.30 -7.27
C LEU A 84 6.84 12.61 -7.84
N ILE A 85 7.57 13.40 -7.05
CA ILE A 85 8.18 14.66 -7.51
C ILE A 85 9.19 14.40 -8.63
N VAL A 86 10.07 13.40 -8.48
CA VAL A 86 11.11 13.08 -9.48
C VAL A 86 10.47 12.62 -10.79
N THR A 87 9.45 11.77 -10.74
CA THR A 87 8.72 11.32 -11.94
C THR A 87 7.94 12.46 -12.59
N PHE A 88 7.37 13.38 -11.80
CA PHE A 88 6.69 14.57 -12.33
C PHE A 88 7.67 15.54 -13.00
N ILE A 89 8.84 15.78 -12.39
CA ILE A 89 9.91 16.58 -13.00
C ILE A 89 10.36 15.94 -14.30
N PHE A 90 10.56 14.61 -14.32
CA PHE A 90 10.90 13.90 -15.55
C PHE A 90 9.86 14.10 -16.64
N PHE A 91 8.58 13.89 -16.33
CA PHE A 91 7.49 14.12 -17.28
C PHE A 91 7.51 15.53 -17.89
N ILE A 92 7.67 16.57 -17.05
CA ILE A 92 7.77 17.95 -17.52
C ILE A 92 8.98 18.13 -18.44
N ILE A 93 10.16 17.63 -18.06
CA ILE A 93 11.37 17.74 -18.89
C ILE A 93 11.18 16.98 -20.21
N THR A 94 10.54 15.80 -20.20
CA THR A 94 10.25 15.03 -21.42
C THR A 94 9.34 15.80 -22.38
N ILE A 95 8.30 16.49 -21.87
CA ILE A 95 7.43 17.33 -22.72
C ILE A 95 8.23 18.48 -23.37
N PHE A 96 9.11 19.13 -22.61
CA PHE A 96 9.90 20.25 -23.11
C PHE A 96 11.13 19.83 -23.92
N TYR A 97 11.47 18.54 -23.94
CA TYR A 97 12.61 18.00 -24.68
C TYR A 97 12.50 18.27 -26.19
N ASP A 98 11.30 18.10 -26.76
CA ASP A 98 11.05 18.35 -28.19
C ASP A 98 11.21 19.82 -28.58
N VAL A 99 10.98 20.73 -27.63
CA VAL A 99 11.06 22.19 -27.83
C VAL A 99 12.50 22.68 -27.68
N MET A 100 13.30 22.05 -26.81
CA MET A 100 14.65 22.49 -26.45
C MET A 100 15.71 21.47 -26.87
N LYS A 101 15.98 21.40 -28.18
CA LYS A 101 17.00 20.53 -28.80
C LYS A 101 18.43 21.02 -28.59
N TRP A 102 18.78 21.44 -27.38
CA TRP A 102 20.13 21.88 -27.04
C TRP A 102 20.93 20.70 -26.48
N GLU A 103 22.21 20.58 -26.86
CA GLU A 103 23.06 19.45 -26.44
C GLU A 103 23.14 19.33 -24.91
N PHE A 104 23.19 20.47 -24.22
CA PHE A 104 23.20 20.52 -22.76
C PHE A 104 21.91 19.94 -22.14
N PHE A 105 20.78 20.05 -22.82
CA PHE A 105 19.48 19.56 -22.35
C PHE A 105 19.41 18.04 -22.36
N VAL A 106 20.12 17.39 -23.29
CA VAL A 106 20.26 15.92 -23.36
C VAL A 106 20.90 15.37 -22.08
N PHE A 107 21.95 16.01 -21.57
CA PHE A 107 22.61 15.57 -20.33
C PHE A 107 21.72 15.73 -19.11
N ILE A 108 20.98 16.84 -19.02
CA ILE A 108 19.98 17.05 -17.97
C ILE A 108 18.91 15.96 -18.04
N TYR A 109 18.38 15.71 -19.22
CA TYR A 109 17.34 14.72 -19.45
C TYR A 109 17.77 13.32 -18.99
N ILE A 110 18.97 12.87 -19.39
CA ILE A 110 19.50 11.56 -19.00
C ILE A 110 19.79 11.48 -17.50
N SER A 111 20.31 12.55 -16.90
CA SER A 111 20.55 12.59 -15.46
C SER A 111 19.24 12.43 -14.67
N VAL A 112 18.18 13.09 -15.11
CA VAL A 112 16.85 12.98 -14.51
C VAL A 112 16.27 11.58 -14.76
N PHE A 113 16.42 11.03 -15.96
CA PHE A 113 15.98 9.67 -16.29
C PHE A 113 16.60 8.61 -15.38
N ILE A 114 17.92 8.66 -15.19
CA ILE A 114 18.64 7.76 -14.27
C ILE A 114 18.13 7.94 -12.83
N SER A 115 17.85 9.18 -12.43
CA SER A 115 17.30 9.49 -11.11
C SER A 115 15.91 8.88 -10.90
N VAL A 116 15.04 8.91 -11.92
CA VAL A 116 13.72 8.24 -11.89
C VAL A 116 13.87 6.74 -11.71
N ILE A 117 14.77 6.09 -12.47
CA ILE A 117 14.99 4.64 -12.37
C ILE A 117 15.46 4.27 -10.96
N MET A 118 16.42 5.02 -10.40
CA MET A 118 16.93 4.76 -9.06
C MET A 118 15.84 4.90 -7.99
N GLU A 119 15.03 5.95 -8.06
CA GLU A 119 13.93 6.15 -7.11
C GLU A 119 12.80 5.14 -7.32
N PHE A 120 12.53 4.69 -8.55
CA PHE A 120 11.56 3.64 -8.84
C PHE A 120 11.96 2.30 -8.22
N ILE A 121 13.22 1.88 -8.39
CA ILE A 121 13.74 0.64 -7.80
C ILE A 121 13.64 0.72 -6.26
N ARG A 122 14.06 1.86 -5.69
CA ARG A 122 14.01 2.08 -4.23
C ARG A 122 12.58 2.06 -3.70
N PHE A 123 11.67 2.75 -4.35
CA PHE A 123 10.26 2.80 -3.97
C PHE A 123 9.61 1.41 -4.06
N SER A 124 9.85 0.70 -5.16
CA SER A 124 9.34 -0.66 -5.37
C SER A 124 9.83 -1.63 -4.30
N ALA A 125 11.11 -1.57 -3.91
CA ALA A 125 11.64 -2.39 -2.83
C ALA A 125 10.97 -2.12 -1.47
N ILE A 126 10.68 -0.85 -1.15
CA ILE A 126 9.98 -0.48 0.08
C ILE A 126 8.54 -0.98 0.05
N VAL A 127 7.85 -0.78 -1.07
CA VAL A 127 6.46 -1.24 -1.26
C VAL A 127 6.39 -2.76 -1.09
N LEU A 128 7.29 -3.50 -1.73
CA LEU A 128 7.32 -4.97 -1.65
C LEU A 128 7.52 -5.45 -0.22
N LYS A 129 8.46 -4.83 0.50
CA LYS A 129 8.71 -5.13 1.92
C LYS A 129 7.52 -4.77 2.82
N MET A 130 6.76 -3.72 2.48
CA MET A 130 5.53 -3.39 3.20
C MET A 130 4.40 -4.38 2.89
N TYR A 131 4.30 -4.87 1.66
CA TYR A 131 3.35 -5.93 1.32
C TYR A 131 3.67 -7.24 2.04
N ASP A 132 4.95 -7.63 2.15
CA ASP A 132 5.35 -8.83 2.89
C ASP A 132 4.92 -8.76 4.36
N VAL A 133 5.15 -7.62 5.02
CA VAL A 133 4.71 -7.37 6.40
C VAL A 133 3.18 -7.37 6.48
N ASN A 134 2.50 -6.69 5.55
CA ASN A 134 1.04 -6.62 5.51
C ASN A 134 0.37 -7.99 5.33
N ILE A 135 0.92 -8.88 4.50
CA ILE A 135 0.35 -10.22 4.27
C ILE A 135 0.47 -11.07 5.54
N SER A 136 1.63 -11.02 6.20
CA SER A 136 1.87 -11.72 7.46
C SER A 136 0.91 -11.23 8.56
N ASP A 137 0.77 -9.91 8.70
CA ASP A 137 -0.02 -9.32 9.77
C ASP A 137 -1.52 -9.43 9.48
N ALA A 138 -1.96 -9.27 8.23
CA ALA A 138 -3.35 -9.49 7.82
C ALA A 138 -3.79 -10.95 8.05
N SER A 139 -2.92 -11.93 7.78
CA SER A 139 -3.20 -13.33 8.10
C SER A 139 -3.44 -13.51 9.61
N SER A 140 -2.61 -12.88 10.45
CA SER A 140 -2.76 -12.96 11.91
C SER A 140 -4.02 -12.26 12.43
N ALA A 141 -4.40 -11.13 11.81
CA ALA A 141 -5.60 -10.38 12.17
C ALA A 141 -6.87 -11.15 11.80
N VAL A 142 -6.90 -11.79 10.62
CA VAL A 142 -8.00 -12.67 10.20
C VAL A 142 -8.13 -13.86 11.15
N GLU A 143 -7.02 -14.45 11.59
CA GLU A 143 -7.03 -15.56 12.54
C GLU A 143 -7.56 -15.14 13.92
N LYS A 144 -7.15 -13.97 14.44
CA LYS A 144 -7.71 -13.38 15.66
C LYS A 144 -9.20 -13.09 15.52
N GLN A 145 -9.63 -12.50 14.41
CA GLN A 145 -11.04 -12.19 14.16
C GLN A 145 -11.90 -13.45 14.12
N LYS A 146 -11.40 -14.51 13.50
CA LYS A 146 -12.07 -15.82 13.46
C LYS A 146 -12.19 -16.42 14.87
N LYS A 147 -11.12 -16.31 15.67
CA LYS A 147 -11.14 -16.75 17.08
C LYS A 147 -12.15 -15.97 17.93
N TYR A 148 -12.22 -14.64 17.77
CA TYR A 148 -13.23 -13.82 18.44
C TYR A 148 -14.66 -14.15 18.01
N GLN A 149 -14.88 -14.44 16.72
CA GLN A 149 -16.19 -14.89 16.24
C GLN A 149 -16.57 -16.24 16.84
N ASP A 150 -15.65 -17.20 16.89
CA ASP A 150 -15.89 -18.50 17.51
C ASP A 150 -16.20 -18.37 19.02
N GLU A 151 -15.48 -17.51 19.73
CA GLU A 151 -15.76 -17.19 21.14
C GLU A 151 -17.12 -16.51 21.32
N THR A 152 -17.47 -15.56 20.45
CA THR A 152 -18.76 -14.88 20.48
C THR A 152 -19.91 -15.86 20.21
N ILE A 153 -19.76 -16.77 19.24
CA ILE A 153 -20.74 -17.81 18.94
C ILE A 153 -20.88 -18.77 20.13
N LYS A 154 -19.78 -19.14 20.80
CA LYS A 154 -19.82 -19.96 22.02
C LYS A 154 -20.57 -19.26 23.14
N LEU A 155 -20.29 -17.99 23.40
CA LEU A 155 -20.98 -17.19 24.42
C LEU A 155 -22.47 -17.05 24.10
N LEU A 156 -22.83 -16.80 22.84
CA LEU A 156 -24.24 -16.75 22.41
C LEU A 156 -24.96 -18.09 22.58
N ARG A 157 -24.28 -19.22 22.35
CA ARG A 157 -24.82 -20.56 22.64
C ARG A 157 -25.01 -20.77 24.14
N GLN A 158 -24.04 -20.40 24.96
CA GLN A 158 -24.16 -20.48 26.43
C GLN A 158 -25.33 -19.64 26.93
N ILE A 159 -25.47 -18.39 26.49
CA ILE A 159 -26.60 -17.53 26.86
C ILE A 159 -27.93 -18.15 26.43
N LYS A 160 -28.00 -18.73 25.22
CA LYS A 160 -29.21 -19.41 24.75
C LYS A 160 -29.55 -20.62 25.62
N ASP A 161 -28.56 -21.44 25.96
CA ASP A 161 -28.74 -22.65 26.75
C ASP A 161 -29.14 -22.30 28.19
N ASP A 162 -28.52 -21.28 28.80
CA ASP A 162 -28.85 -20.77 30.13
C ASP A 162 -30.29 -20.23 30.18
N LEU A 163 -30.69 -19.44 29.19
CA LEU A 163 -32.07 -18.92 29.06
C LEU A 163 -33.10 -20.04 28.82
N GLN A 164 -32.73 -21.10 28.10
CA GLN A 164 -33.61 -22.26 27.93
C GLN A 164 -33.78 -23.02 29.26
N VAL A 165 -32.71 -23.20 30.02
CA VAL A 165 -32.75 -23.89 31.32
C VAL A 165 -33.54 -23.08 32.36
N GLU A 166 -33.36 -21.76 32.41
CA GLU A 166 -34.16 -20.86 33.28
C GLU A 166 -35.65 -20.89 32.92
N ASN A 167 -36.00 -20.78 31.64
CA ASN A 167 -37.40 -20.87 31.21
C ASN A 167 -38.01 -22.24 31.49
N THR A 168 -37.23 -23.32 31.40
CA THR A 168 -37.72 -24.66 31.70
C THR A 168 -37.95 -24.83 33.20
N LYS A 169 -37.04 -24.36 34.07
CA LYS A 169 -37.23 -24.41 35.53
C LYS A 169 -38.42 -23.56 35.99
N SER A 170 -38.52 -22.32 35.51
CA SER A 170 -39.61 -21.40 35.85
C SER A 170 -40.99 -21.94 35.42
N ASN A 171 -41.11 -22.51 34.21
CA ASN A 171 -42.37 -23.10 33.76
C ASN A 171 -42.75 -24.36 34.54
N THR A 172 -41.78 -25.13 35.04
CA THR A 172 -42.07 -26.36 35.80
C THR A 172 -42.54 -26.03 37.22
N GLU A 173 -41.96 -25.02 37.87
CA GLU A 173 -42.45 -24.51 39.17
C GLU A 173 -43.84 -23.91 39.04
N TYR A 174 -44.07 -23.05 38.03
CA TYR A 174 -45.39 -22.44 37.80
C TYR A 174 -46.48 -23.49 37.50
N PHE A 175 -46.16 -24.55 36.73
CA PHE A 175 -47.10 -25.66 36.49
C PHE A 175 -47.41 -26.45 37.76
N ASN A 176 -46.43 -26.65 38.63
CA ASN A 176 -46.62 -27.37 39.89
C ASN A 176 -47.48 -26.55 40.87
N GLU A 177 -47.24 -25.24 40.99
CA GLU A 177 -48.07 -24.34 41.80
C GLU A 177 -49.51 -24.26 41.28
N MET A 178 -49.68 -24.16 39.95
CA MET A 178 -51.00 -24.14 39.33
C MET A 178 -51.75 -25.48 39.53
N LYS A 179 -51.03 -26.60 39.51
CA LYS A 179 -51.60 -27.93 39.77
C LYS A 179 -52.01 -28.10 41.24
N GLU A 180 -51.20 -27.65 42.19
CA GLU A 180 -51.56 -27.64 43.61
C GLU A 180 -52.78 -26.74 43.89
N ALA A 181 -52.83 -25.55 43.28
CA ALA A 181 -53.98 -24.66 43.41
C ALA A 181 -55.27 -25.29 42.88
N MET A 182 -55.22 -26.00 41.74
CA MET A 182 -56.36 -26.73 41.19
C MET A 182 -56.79 -27.91 42.06
N ASP A 183 -55.84 -28.67 42.64
CA ASP A 183 -56.16 -29.79 43.54
C ASP A 183 -56.79 -29.30 44.86
N ILE A 184 -56.36 -28.14 45.37
CA ILE A 184 -56.97 -27.50 46.55
C ILE A 184 -58.41 -27.05 46.24
N GLN A 185 -58.63 -26.42 45.09
CA GLN A 185 -59.99 -26.03 44.67
C GLN A 185 -60.90 -27.25 44.46
N ARG A 186 -60.39 -28.31 43.85
CA ARG A 186 -61.14 -29.56 43.64
C ARG A 186 -61.56 -30.20 44.97
N LYS A 187 -60.64 -30.28 45.95
CA LYS A 187 -60.96 -30.80 47.30
C LYS A 187 -61.97 -29.94 48.06
N ASN A 188 -62.03 -28.65 47.77
CA ASN A 188 -63.00 -27.75 48.38
C ASN A 188 -64.38 -27.82 47.70
N CYS A 189 -64.44 -28.10 46.39
CA CYS A 189 -65.69 -28.33 45.67
C CYS A 189 -66.33 -29.70 45.95
N GLU A 190 -65.55 -30.71 46.33
CA GLU A 190 -66.07 -32.03 46.75
C GLU A 190 -66.63 -32.04 48.19
N LYS A 191 -66.58 -30.92 48.91
CA LYS A 191 -67.10 -30.74 50.29
C LYS A 191 -68.41 -29.95 50.39
N ILE A 192 -69.03 -29.60 49.26
CA ILE A 192 -70.36 -28.98 49.16
C ILE A 192 -71.32 -30.02 48.57
#